data_AF-A0A838DM87-F1
#
_entry.id   AF-A0A838DM87-F1
#
_cell.length_a   1.000
_cell.length_b   1.000
_cell.length_c   1.000
_cell.angle_alpha   90.00
_cell.angle_beta   90.00
_cell.angle_gamma   90.00
#
_symmetry.space_group_name_H-M   'P 1'
#
loop_
_entity.id
_entity.type
_entity.pdbx_description
1 polymer ?
#
loop_
_entity_poly.entity_id
_entity_poly.type
_entity_poly.pdbx_seq_one_letter_code
_entity_poly.pdbx_strand_id
1 'polypeptide(L)'
;MSGNGKQTRDSNRKMIKEAVCSTYGETAPCFYSLRRVPIPYRQILPLSLLKRYQCVVVGIADGMLTLAAADELLMKDLEVLSELTHSTIFLVLAPPARIPLLIHRVERYERSRGKGLSHAQIANHLQLCALLRMAASLNYAQA
;
A
#
# COMPACT_ATOMS: atom_id res chain seq x y z
N MET A 1 13.68 -52.60 -23.39
CA MET A 1 12.28 -52.11 -23.51
C MET A 1 12.03 -51.25 -22.28
N SER A 2 12.44 -49.98 -22.27
CA SER A 2 11.82 -48.80 -22.88
C SER A 2 10.47 -48.44 -22.30
N GLY A 3 10.43 -47.28 -21.63
CA GLY A 3 9.27 -46.38 -21.59
C GLY A 3 8.39 -46.41 -20.35
N ASN A 4 8.58 -45.45 -19.43
CA ASN A 4 7.73 -44.25 -19.38
C ASN A 4 7.92 -43.47 -18.08
N GLY A 5 8.96 -42.64 -18.06
CA GLY A 5 8.91 -41.36 -17.37
C GLY A 5 8.20 -40.35 -18.28
N LYS A 6 7.20 -39.64 -17.74
CA LYS A 6 6.69 -38.31 -18.13
C LYS A 6 5.31 -38.12 -17.51
N GLN A 7 5.28 -37.74 -16.23
CA GLN A 7 4.13 -37.01 -15.67
C GLN A 7 4.62 -35.61 -15.31
N THR A 8 4.79 -34.87 -16.40
CA THR A 8 5.13 -33.45 -16.52
C THR A 8 4.18 -32.61 -15.66
N ARG A 9 4.69 -31.88 -14.66
CA ARG A 9 5.19 -30.50 -14.76
C ARG A 9 4.20 -29.43 -15.23
N ASP A 10 2.94 -29.76 -15.55
CA ASP A 10 1.98 -28.81 -16.12
C ASP A 10 1.03 -28.12 -15.12
N SER A 11 0.95 -28.59 -13.87
CA SER A 11 0.02 -27.99 -12.89
C SER A 11 0.51 -26.68 -12.27
N ASN A 12 1.82 -26.43 -12.21
CA ASN A 12 2.36 -25.21 -11.58
C ASN A 12 2.42 -23.99 -12.50
N ARG A 13 2.14 -24.15 -13.81
CA ARG A 13 2.17 -23.03 -14.77
C ARG A 13 0.90 -22.17 -14.75
N LYS A 14 -0.17 -22.64 -14.09
CA LYS A 14 -1.48 -21.95 -14.08
C LYS A 14 -1.61 -20.87 -12.99
N MET A 15 -0.67 -20.72 -12.07
CA MET A 15 -0.73 -19.69 -11.01
C MET A 15 0.07 -18.42 -11.29
N ILE A 16 0.88 -18.39 -12.36
CA ILE A 16 1.54 -17.15 -12.82
C ILE A 16 0.73 -16.58 -14.00
N LYS A 17 -0.54 -16.28 -13.73
CA LYS A 17 -1.26 -15.26 -14.49
C LYS A 17 -1.41 -14.04 -13.58
N GLU A 18 -0.28 -13.54 -13.10
CA GLU A 18 -0.20 -12.15 -12.70
C GLU A 18 -0.38 -11.36 -13.99
N ALA A 19 -1.59 -10.81 -14.15
CA ALA A 19 -1.84 -9.87 -15.22
C ALA A 19 -0.95 -8.65 -14.95
N VAL A 20 0.06 -8.54 -15.80
CA VAL A 20 0.90 -7.37 -15.98
C VAL A 20 0.00 -6.17 -16.18
N CYS A 21 0.01 -5.23 -15.23
CA CYS A 21 -0.66 -3.96 -15.40
C CYS A 21 0.33 -3.05 -16.14
N SER A 22 0.27 -3.05 -17.47
CA SER A 22 1.20 -2.31 -18.32
C SER A 22 0.78 -0.84 -18.40
N THR A 23 1.29 0.01 -17.51
CA THR A 23 1.17 1.46 -17.71
C THR A 23 2.30 2.34 -17.20
N TYR A 24 3.47 1.82 -16.83
CA TYR A 24 4.78 2.48 -16.98
C TYR A 24 5.80 1.43 -17.40
N GLY A 25 6.89 1.86 -18.05
CA GLY A 25 7.83 1.04 -18.81
C GLY A 25 8.52 -0.14 -18.10
N GLU A 26 8.24 -0.38 -16.82
CA GLU A 26 8.57 -1.62 -16.12
C GLU A 26 7.37 -2.11 -15.30
N THR A 27 7.01 -3.36 -15.56
CA THR A 27 5.94 -4.15 -14.95
C THR A 27 5.87 -4.06 -13.42
N ALA A 28 5.08 -3.13 -12.89
CA ALA A 28 4.76 -3.15 -11.47
C ALA A 28 3.93 -4.42 -11.15
N PRO A 29 4.25 -5.16 -10.08
CA PRO A 29 3.49 -6.34 -9.71
C PRO A 29 2.07 -5.94 -9.32
N CYS A 30 1.09 -6.78 -9.65
CA CYS A 30 -0.32 -6.50 -9.37
C CYS A 30 -0.91 -7.47 -8.34
N PHE A 31 -1.52 -6.93 -7.29
CA PHE A 31 -2.01 -7.66 -6.12
C PHE A 31 -3.51 -7.94 -6.19
N TYR A 32 -3.92 -8.77 -7.16
CA TYR A 32 -5.33 -9.14 -7.37
C TYR A 32 -5.97 -9.97 -6.26
N SER A 33 -5.20 -10.51 -5.32
CA SER A 33 -5.73 -11.34 -4.23
C SER A 33 -6.00 -10.55 -2.95
N LEU A 34 -5.59 -9.28 -2.88
CA LEU A 34 -5.74 -8.47 -1.67
C LEU A 34 -7.21 -8.24 -1.34
N ARG A 35 -7.67 -8.89 -0.28
CA ARG A 35 -9.02 -8.72 0.26
C ARG A 35 -9.03 -7.82 1.48
N ARG A 36 -7.98 -7.82 2.32
CA ARG A 36 -7.94 -7.08 3.57
C ARG A 36 -6.53 -6.55 3.80
N VAL A 37 -6.44 -5.35 4.35
CA VAL A 37 -5.18 -4.84 4.92
C VAL A 37 -4.87 -5.66 6.17
N PRO A 38 -3.69 -6.31 6.25
CA PRO A 38 -3.26 -7.00 7.46
C PRO A 38 -3.31 -6.06 8.66
N ILE A 39 -3.77 -6.56 9.81
CA ILE A 39 -3.95 -5.76 11.04
C ILE A 39 -2.70 -4.92 11.41
N PRO A 40 -1.46 -5.45 11.40
CA PRO A 40 -0.30 -4.66 11.80
C PRO A 40 -0.06 -3.44 10.90
N TYR A 41 -0.53 -3.48 9.66
CA TYR A 41 -0.23 -2.45 8.67
C TYR A 41 -1.27 -1.33 8.59
N ARG A 42 -2.42 -1.50 9.24
CA ARG A 42 -3.53 -0.54 9.21
C ARG A 42 -3.20 0.80 9.87
N GLN A 43 -2.17 0.85 10.71
CA GLN A 43 -1.83 2.01 11.52
C GLN A 43 -0.47 2.62 11.15
N ILE A 44 0.20 2.09 10.13
CA ILE A 44 1.50 2.62 9.67
C ILE A 44 1.32 4.00 9.06
N LEU A 45 0.34 4.12 8.16
CA LEU A 45 -0.03 5.39 7.56
C LEU A 45 -1.36 5.88 8.15
N PRO A 46 -1.46 7.16 8.52
CA PRO A 46 -2.72 7.77 8.92
C PRO A 46 -3.78 7.61 7.84
N LEU A 47 -5.03 7.40 8.25
CA LEU A 47 -6.16 7.28 7.32
C LEU A 47 -6.29 8.47 6.36
N SER A 48 -5.90 9.68 6.80
CA SER A 48 -5.85 10.87 5.94
C SER A 48 -4.90 10.69 4.76
N LEU A 49 -3.74 10.05 4.96
CA LEU A 49 -2.80 9.75 3.88
C LEU A 49 -3.28 8.64 2.97
N LEU A 50 -3.83 7.57 3.55
CA LEU A 50 -4.42 6.48 2.77
C LEU A 50 -5.49 7.01 1.80
N LYS A 51 -6.33 7.95 2.27
CA LYS A 51 -7.36 8.62 1.47
C LYS A 51 -6.79 9.59 0.45
N ARG A 52 -5.82 10.43 0.84
CA ARG A 52 -5.23 11.45 -0.04
C ARG A 52 -4.52 10.82 -1.23
N TYR A 53 -3.73 9.79 -0.97
CA TYR A 53 -2.91 9.13 -1.97
C TYR A 53 -3.57 7.89 -2.58
N GLN A 54 -4.81 7.55 -2.18
CA GLN A 54 -5.50 6.35 -2.66
C GLN A 54 -4.59 5.10 -2.62
N CYS A 55 -3.98 4.87 -1.46
CA CYS A 55 -3.04 3.76 -1.27
C CYS A 55 -3.28 3.08 0.08
N VAL A 56 -2.75 1.86 0.25
CA VAL A 56 -2.75 1.14 1.52
C VAL A 56 -1.43 0.41 1.74
N VAL A 57 -0.97 0.34 2.99
CA VAL A 57 0.23 -0.45 3.32
C VAL A 57 -0.15 -1.93 3.39
N VAL A 58 0.57 -2.77 2.66
CA VAL A 58 0.30 -4.22 2.60
C VAL A 58 1.46 -5.07 3.10
N GLY A 59 2.62 -4.47 3.33
CA GLY A 59 3.81 -5.14 3.83
C GLY A 59 4.85 -4.17 4.35
N ILE A 60 5.72 -4.67 5.22
CA ILE A 60 7.02 -4.06 5.55
C ILE A 60 8.03 -5.19 5.54
N ALA A 61 9.17 -4.98 4.89
CA ALA A 61 10.34 -5.85 4.99
C ALA A 61 11.61 -4.99 4.89
N ASP A 62 12.60 -5.21 5.76
CA ASP A 62 13.94 -4.61 5.66
C ASP A 62 13.97 -3.07 5.45
N GLY A 63 13.09 -2.34 6.14
CA GLY A 63 13.01 -0.87 5.99
C GLY A 63 12.32 -0.39 4.70
N MET A 64 11.69 -1.30 3.98
CA MET A 64 10.90 -1.04 2.77
C MET A 64 9.41 -1.23 3.04
N LEU A 65 8.64 -0.20 2.73
CA LEU A 65 7.18 -0.20 2.79
C LEU A 65 6.58 -0.64 1.47
N THR A 66 5.77 -1.69 1.52
CA THR A 66 5.00 -2.10 0.35
C THR A 66 3.65 -1.39 0.33
N LEU A 67 3.44 -0.52 -0.66
CA LEU A 67 2.18 0.20 -0.87
C LEU A 67 1.39 -0.41 -2.02
N ALA A 68 0.11 -0.68 -1.78
CA ALA A 68 -0.84 -1.01 -2.84
C ALA A 68 -1.62 0.25 -3.25
N ALA A 69 -1.65 0.56 -4.55
CA ALA A 69 -2.40 1.70 -5.10
C ALA A 69 -3.19 1.30 -6.37
N ALA A 70 -4.21 2.10 -6.70
CA ALA A 70 -5.12 1.84 -7.82
C ALA A 70 -4.48 2.14 -9.17
N ASP A 71 -3.77 3.27 -9.18
CA ASP A 71 -2.99 3.78 -10.28
C ASP A 71 -1.56 3.96 -9.78
N GLU A 72 -0.66 4.27 -10.71
CA GLU A 72 0.69 4.64 -10.34
C GLU A 72 0.67 5.96 -9.58
N LEU A 73 1.15 5.91 -8.34
CA LEU A 73 1.46 7.12 -7.59
C LEU A 73 2.53 7.88 -8.38
N LEU A 74 2.34 9.19 -8.53
CA LEU A 74 3.37 10.02 -9.16
C LEU A 74 4.67 9.87 -8.37
N MET A 75 5.82 9.89 -9.04
CA MET A 75 7.12 9.79 -8.36
C MET A 75 7.25 10.81 -7.20
N LYS A 76 6.69 12.01 -7.38
CA LYS A 76 6.62 13.03 -6.32
C LYS A 76 5.80 12.60 -5.10
N ASP A 77 4.71 11.87 -5.29
CA ASP A 77 3.89 11.36 -4.19
C ASP A 77 4.63 10.24 -3.44
N LEU A 78 5.35 9.39 -4.18
CA LEU A 78 6.21 8.34 -3.61
C LEU A 78 7.38 8.94 -2.82
N GLU A 79 8.04 9.98 -3.33
CA GLU A 79 9.11 10.69 -2.62
C GLU A 79 8.59 11.29 -1.30
N VAL A 80 7.47 12.00 -1.33
CA VAL A 80 6.85 12.56 -0.13
C VAL A 80 6.48 11.47 0.88
N LEU A 81 5.89 10.37 0.43
CA LEU A 81 5.56 9.26 1.31
C LEU A 81 6.82 8.59 1.89
N SER A 82 7.90 8.48 1.11
CA SER A 82 9.17 7.91 1.53
C SER A 82 9.82 8.79 2.60
N GLU A 83 9.83 10.11 2.42
CA GLU A 83 10.33 11.07 3.41
C GLU A 83 9.52 11.03 4.70
N LEU A 84 8.18 11.04 4.60
CA LEU A 84 7.29 11.02 5.76
C LEU A 84 7.39 9.74 6.57
N THR A 85 7.70 8.61 5.92
CA THR A 85 7.78 7.30 6.56
C THR A 85 9.20 6.86 6.88
N HIS A 86 10.21 7.65 6.48
CA HIS A 86 11.63 7.29 6.55
C HIS A 86 11.92 5.88 6.03
N SER A 87 11.18 5.46 4.99
CA SER A 87 11.20 4.10 4.46
C SER A 87 11.22 4.14 2.95
N THR A 88 11.97 3.23 2.33
CA THR A 88 11.89 3.05 0.88
C THR A 88 10.52 2.50 0.50
N ILE A 89 9.98 2.88 -0.65
CA ILE A 89 8.64 2.45 -1.06
C ILE A 89 8.72 1.48 -2.23
N PHE A 90 8.11 0.32 -2.05
CA PHE A 90 7.82 -0.63 -3.10
C PHE A 90 6.34 -0.53 -3.49
N LEU A 91 6.07 -0.04 -4.70
CA LEU A 91 4.71 0.12 -5.20
C LEU A 91 4.21 -1.18 -5.84
N VAL A 92 2.97 -1.54 -5.50
CA VAL A 92 2.25 -2.68 -6.06
C VAL A 92 0.90 -2.17 -6.55
N LEU A 93 0.51 -2.55 -7.76
CA LEU A 93 -0.77 -2.13 -8.31
C LEU A 93 -1.90 -3.01 -7.78
N ALA A 94 -3.08 -2.44 -7.60
CA ALA A 94 -4.28 -3.15 -7.21
C ALA A 94 -5.45 -2.66 -8.07
N PRO A 95 -6.48 -3.51 -8.30
CA PRO A 95 -7.64 -3.07 -9.07
C PRO A 95 -8.25 -1.78 -8.49
N PRO A 96 -8.57 -0.76 -9.31
CA PRO A 96 -9.01 0.56 -8.82
C PRO A 96 -10.21 0.50 -7.89
N ALA A 97 -11.16 -0.40 -8.16
CA ALA A 97 -12.34 -0.60 -7.31
C ALA A 97 -12.00 -1.14 -5.90
N ARG A 98 -10.81 -1.68 -5.66
CA ARG A 98 -10.43 -2.33 -4.39
C ARG A 98 -9.80 -1.38 -3.39
N ILE A 99 -9.00 -0.42 -3.84
CA ILE A 99 -8.33 0.52 -2.94
C ILE A 99 -9.34 1.28 -2.07
N PRO A 100 -10.40 1.89 -2.61
CA PRO A 100 -11.41 2.56 -1.79
C PRO A 100 -12.06 1.62 -0.77
N LEU A 101 -12.32 0.36 -1.15
CA LEU A 101 -12.88 -0.65 -0.24
C LEU A 101 -11.93 -0.99 0.91
N LEU A 102 -10.63 -1.07 0.63
CA LEU A 102 -9.61 -1.34 1.64
C LEU A 102 -9.46 -0.16 2.61
N ILE A 103 -9.42 1.06 2.08
CA ILE A 103 -9.41 2.30 2.88
C ILE A 103 -10.65 2.36 3.77
N HIS A 104 -11.84 2.09 3.23
CA HIS A 104 -13.08 2.09 4.00
C HIS A 104 -13.09 1.05 5.14
N ARG A 105 -12.44 -0.09 4.94
CA ARG A 105 -12.28 -1.11 5.98
C ARG A 105 -11.32 -0.67 7.08
N VAL A 106 -10.21 0.00 6.73
CA VAL A 106 -9.29 0.60 7.71
C VAL A 106 -10.01 1.67 8.51
N GLU A 107 -10.77 2.54 7.85
CA GLU A 107 -11.59 3.56 8.51
C GLU A 107 -12.61 2.96 9.49
N ARG A 108 -13.35 1.94 9.08
CA ARG A 108 -14.28 1.24 9.99
C ARG A 108 -13.55 0.64 11.18
N TYR A 109 -12.36 0.08 10.96
CA TYR A 109 -11.52 -0.46 12.04
C TYR A 109 -11.07 0.65 13.02
N GLU A 110 -10.57 1.78 12.53
CA GLU A 110 -10.19 2.93 13.36
C GLU A 110 -11.38 3.47 14.16
N ARG A 111 -12.55 3.65 13.53
CA ARG A 111 -13.77 4.08 14.24
C ARG A 111 -14.18 3.11 15.34
N SER A 112 -14.05 1.80 15.10
CA SER A 112 -14.34 0.79 16.13
C SER A 112 -13.31 0.79 17.28
N ARG A 113 -12.05 1.15 17.00
CA ARG A 113 -10.97 1.29 17.99
C ARG A 113 -10.93 2.63 18.71
N GLY A 114 -11.56 3.68 18.16
CA GLY A 114 -11.67 4.99 18.79
C GLY A 114 -12.34 4.99 20.17
N LYS A 115 -12.87 3.84 20.62
CA LYS A 115 -13.33 3.58 21.99
C LYS A 115 -12.21 3.10 22.95
N GLY A 116 -10.94 3.02 22.50
CA GLY A 116 -9.82 2.52 23.31
C GLY A 116 -8.42 2.72 22.70
N LEU A 117 -8.12 3.89 22.12
CA LEU A 117 -6.78 4.19 21.59
C LEU A 117 -5.78 4.43 22.74
N SER A 118 -4.60 3.79 22.67
CA SER A 118 -3.51 4.05 23.62
C SER A 118 -2.82 5.38 23.30
N HIS A 119 -2.34 6.09 24.33
CA HIS A 119 -1.71 7.41 24.22
C HIS A 119 -0.60 7.53 23.17
N ALA A 120 0.20 6.48 22.96
CA ALA A 120 1.26 6.46 21.95
C ALA A 120 0.73 6.59 20.51
N GLN A 121 -0.48 6.10 20.25
CA GLN A 121 -1.10 6.11 18.93
C GLN A 121 -1.68 7.48 18.59
N ILE A 122 -2.18 8.21 19.60
CA ILE A 122 -2.61 9.59 19.47
C ILE A 122 -1.39 10.48 19.21
N ALA A 123 -0.27 10.26 19.91
CA ALA A 123 0.96 11.00 19.70
C ALA A 123 1.50 10.85 18.26
N ASN A 124 1.61 9.63 17.74
CA ASN A 124 2.05 9.38 16.37
C ASN A 124 1.09 9.99 15.33
N HIS A 125 -0.23 9.92 15.59
CA HIS A 125 -1.22 10.55 14.72
C HIS A 125 -1.07 12.07 14.70
N LEU A 126 -0.84 12.70 15.86
CA LEU A 126 -0.63 14.14 15.97
C LEU A 126 0.69 14.58 15.32
N GLN A 127 1.76 13.82 15.50
CA GLN A 127 3.06 14.10 14.89
C GLN A 127 2.99 14.04 13.36
N LEU A 128 2.38 12.99 12.81
CA LEU A 128 2.17 12.90 11.36
C LEU A 128 1.21 13.99 10.86
N CYS A 129 0.15 14.34 11.59
CA CYS A 129 -0.72 15.45 11.20
C CYS A 129 0.01 16.80 11.21
N ALA A 130 0.93 17.01 12.16
CA ALA A 130 1.76 18.21 12.22
C ALA A 130 2.73 18.27 11.03
N LEU A 131 3.44 17.17 10.75
CA LEU A 131 4.32 17.07 9.57
C LEU A 131 3.55 17.29 8.26
N LEU A 132 2.35 16.73 8.13
CA LEU A 132 1.51 16.92 6.95
C LEU A 132 1.03 18.36 6.76
N ARG A 133 0.68 19.05 7.85
CA ARG A 133 0.34 20.47 7.79
C ARG A 133 1.54 21.31 7.35
N MET A 134 2.74 20.98 7.84
CA MET A 134 3.96 21.66 7.43
C MET A 134 4.32 21.38 5.96
N ALA A 135 4.27 20.13 5.52
CA ALA A 135 4.53 19.74 4.13
C ALA A 135 3.51 20.35 3.15
N ALA A 136 2.24 20.48 3.56
CA ALA A 136 1.24 21.19 2.76
C ALA A 136 1.52 22.70 2.68
N SER A 137 1.95 23.34 3.79
CA SER A 137 2.28 24.77 3.78
C SER A 137 3.50 25.12 2.92
N LEU A 138 4.46 24.19 2.77
CA LEU A 138 5.61 24.36 1.87
C LEU A 138 5.21 24.28 0.40
N ASN A 139 4.27 23.39 0.05
CA ASN A 139 3.78 23.25 -1.32
C ASN A 139 2.93 24.44 -1.80
N TYR A 140 2.30 25.19 -0.88
CA TYR A 140 1.57 26.42 -1.23
C TYR A 140 2.46 27.67 -1.37
N ALA A 141 3.72 27.61 -0.91
CA ALA A 141 4.65 28.74 -0.98
C ALA A 141 5.52 28.77 -2.26
N GLN A 142 5.41 27.74 -3.11
CA GLN A 142 6.15 27.62 -4.37
C GLN A 142 5.25 27.72 -5.63
N ALA A 143 3.99 28.12 -5.47
CA ALA A 143 3.06 28.43 -6.56
C ALA A 143 2.77 29.93 -6.60
#